data_AF-A0A1A0QV15-F1
#
_entry.id   AF-A0A1A0QV15-F1
#
_cell.length_a   1.000
_cell.length_b   1.000
_cell.length_c   1.000
_cell.angle_alpha   90.00
_cell.angle_beta   90.00
_cell.angle_gamma   90.00
#
_symmetry.space_group_name_H-M   'P 1'
#
loop_
_entity.id
_entity.type
_entity.pdbx_description
1 polymer ?
#
loop_
_entity_poly.entity_id
_entity_poly.type
_entity_poly.pdbx_seq_one_letter_code
_entity_poly.pdbx_strand_id
1 'polypeptide(L)'
;MSVTDDEIDEQFRRGSAVSRLAPEQREMVPASWLPVFDAADPSLRAAAALSLWTDGARTLVPRFWGVLQKFLVDAWVGQRDDRPVLVYVVEFVFRFADVGYEQTQRTVAVWVGEPPTAKAVARYPELWSAAPAELVDFYRTVHGSFTVPDGQSFGLMAVDAMPTLAEAVSDGDPDDVPEWDEGPAADRLLMVTRTYSGLRLCLSPDVPPGMGVQVYRYDDPDPPGEFAEQLDALLLVRLEVE
;
A
#
# COMPACT_ATOMS: atom_id res chain seq x y z
N MET A 1 12.44 -12.30 -17.94
CA MET A 1 13.28 -13.27 -17.21
C MET A 1 12.46 -13.68 -16.00
N SER A 2 12.62 -14.86 -15.41
CA SER A 2 11.86 -15.17 -14.18
C SER A 2 12.46 -14.42 -12.99
N VAL A 3 11.64 -13.74 -12.20
CA VAL A 3 12.03 -13.23 -10.87
C VAL A 3 12.52 -14.41 -10.02
N THR A 4 13.65 -14.24 -9.33
CA THR A 4 14.20 -15.29 -8.44
C THR A 4 13.66 -15.16 -7.03
N ASP A 5 13.72 -16.25 -6.24
CA ASP A 5 13.33 -16.20 -4.83
C ASP A 5 14.26 -15.25 -4.03
N ASP A 6 15.56 -15.20 -4.34
CA ASP A 6 16.51 -14.25 -3.72
C ASP A 6 16.08 -12.79 -3.93
N GLU A 7 15.57 -12.44 -5.12
CA GLU A 7 15.08 -11.09 -5.42
C GLU A 7 13.80 -10.73 -4.68
N ILE A 8 12.98 -11.73 -4.35
CA ILE A 8 11.76 -11.59 -3.56
C ILE A 8 12.14 -11.43 -2.09
N ASP A 9 13.00 -12.31 -1.57
CA ASP A 9 13.48 -12.30 -0.19
C ASP A 9 14.17 -10.98 0.16
N GLU A 10 14.87 -10.39 -0.81
CA GLU A 10 15.44 -9.05 -0.72
C GLU A 10 14.43 -7.99 -0.27
N GLN A 11 13.21 -8.06 -0.81
CA GLN A 11 12.17 -7.07 -0.53
C GLN A 11 11.68 -7.14 0.91
N PHE A 12 11.82 -8.29 1.56
CA PHE A 12 11.40 -8.51 2.94
C PHE A 12 12.44 -8.05 3.97
N ARG A 13 13.66 -7.65 3.58
CA ARG A 13 14.70 -7.19 4.53
C ARG A 13 14.28 -6.01 5.41
N ARG A 14 13.40 -5.14 4.92
CA ARG A 14 12.91 -3.94 5.63
C ARG A 14 11.64 -4.20 6.47
N GLY A 15 11.17 -5.45 6.55
CA GLY A 15 9.91 -5.80 7.21
C GLY A 15 9.96 -7.11 7.98
N SER A 16 8.81 -7.51 8.53
CA SER A 16 8.66 -8.82 9.15
C SER A 16 8.78 -9.93 8.10
N ALA A 17 9.41 -11.03 8.49
CA ALA A 17 9.50 -12.20 7.63
C ALA A 17 8.11 -12.71 7.24
N VAL A 18 7.96 -13.09 5.98
CA VAL A 18 6.75 -13.76 5.47
C VAL A 18 7.16 -15.13 4.95
N SER A 19 6.55 -16.17 5.49
CA SER A 19 6.74 -17.54 5.00
C SER A 19 5.57 -17.95 4.12
N ARG A 20 5.83 -18.57 2.96
CA ARG A 20 4.76 -19.17 2.14
C ARG A 20 4.02 -20.23 2.94
N LEU A 21 2.68 -20.23 2.87
CA LEU A 21 1.88 -21.27 3.51
C LEU A 21 2.02 -22.60 2.77
N ALA A 22 2.15 -23.69 3.53
CA ALA A 22 2.17 -25.04 2.99
C ALA A 22 0.73 -25.59 2.80
N PRO A 23 0.51 -26.60 1.92
CA PRO A 23 -0.82 -27.20 1.69
C PRO A 23 -1.54 -27.64 2.97
N GLU A 24 -0.80 -28.08 3.98
CA GLU A 24 -1.32 -28.53 5.28
C GLU A 24 -1.93 -27.36 6.09
N GLN A 25 -1.55 -26.12 5.80
CA GLN A 25 -2.03 -24.90 6.46
C GLN A 25 -3.21 -24.25 5.75
N ARG A 26 -3.86 -24.97 4.82
CA ARG A 26 -5.02 -24.48 4.03
C ARG A 26 -6.11 -23.83 4.89
N GLU A 27 -6.34 -24.35 6.09
CA GLU A 27 -7.33 -23.85 7.04
C GLU A 27 -7.08 -22.41 7.51
N MET A 28 -5.85 -21.90 7.40
CA MET A 28 -5.51 -20.50 7.68
C MET A 28 -5.88 -19.56 6.52
N VAL A 29 -6.11 -20.09 5.32
CA VAL A 29 -6.31 -19.30 4.12
C VAL A 29 -7.75 -18.76 4.08
N PRO A 30 -7.96 -17.42 3.96
CA PRO A 30 -9.28 -16.87 3.75
C PRO A 30 -9.95 -17.49 2.52
N ALA A 31 -11.26 -17.77 2.61
CA ALA A 31 -12.00 -18.45 1.55
C ALA A 31 -11.88 -17.75 0.17
N SER A 32 -11.84 -16.41 0.16
CA SER A 32 -11.66 -15.61 -1.05
C SER A 32 -10.29 -15.79 -1.69
N TRP A 33 -9.25 -16.18 -0.93
CA TRP A 33 -7.88 -16.35 -1.42
C TRP A 33 -7.54 -17.78 -1.80
N LEU A 34 -8.44 -18.75 -1.55
CA LEU A 34 -8.24 -20.14 -1.94
C LEU A 34 -7.90 -20.31 -3.44
N PRO A 35 -8.50 -19.57 -4.40
CA PRO A 35 -8.10 -19.66 -5.81
C PRO A 35 -6.63 -19.29 -6.06
N VAL A 36 -6.07 -18.34 -5.28
CA VAL A 36 -4.65 -18.01 -5.36
C VAL A 36 -3.81 -19.14 -4.75
N PHE A 37 -4.22 -19.63 -3.58
CA PHE A 37 -3.49 -20.69 -2.87
C PHE A 37 -3.46 -22.02 -3.66
N ASP A 38 -4.54 -22.36 -4.34
CA ASP A 38 -4.69 -23.62 -5.10
C ASP A 38 -4.05 -23.61 -6.48
N ALA A 39 -3.71 -22.43 -7.01
CA ALA A 39 -3.19 -22.30 -8.36
C ALA A 39 -1.74 -22.85 -8.46
N ALA A 40 -1.54 -23.76 -9.41
CA ALA A 40 -0.32 -24.56 -9.53
C ALA A 40 0.91 -23.78 -10.02
N ASP A 41 0.71 -22.67 -10.74
CA ASP A 41 1.80 -21.86 -11.31
C ASP A 41 1.62 -20.34 -11.06
N PRO A 42 2.71 -19.56 -11.09
CA PRO A 42 2.69 -18.13 -10.79
C PRO A 42 1.67 -17.31 -11.59
N SER A 43 1.46 -17.65 -12.87
CA SER A 43 0.59 -16.87 -13.75
C SER A 43 -0.88 -17.04 -13.36
N LEU A 44 -1.28 -18.25 -12.99
CA LEU A 44 -2.63 -18.53 -12.49
C LEU A 44 -2.87 -17.86 -11.13
N ARG A 45 -1.86 -17.85 -10.26
CA ARG A 45 -1.95 -17.17 -8.97
C ARG A 45 -2.08 -15.65 -9.13
N ALA A 46 -1.29 -15.06 -10.01
CA ALA A 46 -1.38 -13.63 -10.35
C ALA A 46 -2.78 -13.29 -10.89
N ALA A 47 -3.31 -14.07 -11.83
CA ALA A 47 -4.66 -13.86 -12.36
C ALA A 47 -5.75 -13.97 -11.28
N ALA A 48 -5.65 -14.98 -10.40
CA ALA A 48 -6.55 -15.13 -9.26
C ALA A 48 -6.45 -13.94 -8.29
N ALA A 49 -5.26 -13.44 -7.99
CA ALA A 49 -5.05 -12.31 -7.09
C ALA A 49 -5.58 -11.00 -7.68
N LEU A 50 -5.46 -10.79 -9.00
CA LEU A 50 -6.08 -9.66 -9.70
C LEU A 50 -7.61 -9.72 -9.66
N SER A 51 -8.20 -10.92 -9.69
CA SER A 51 -9.66 -11.08 -9.62
C SER A 51 -10.28 -10.61 -8.29
N LEU A 52 -9.47 -10.47 -7.23
CA LEU A 52 -9.90 -9.99 -5.92
C LEU A 52 -10.18 -8.48 -5.88
N TRP A 53 -9.60 -7.71 -6.80
CA TRP A 53 -9.73 -6.26 -6.83
C TRP A 53 -11.11 -5.85 -7.35
N THR A 54 -11.88 -5.11 -6.56
CA THR A 54 -13.20 -4.56 -6.93
C THR A 54 -13.07 -3.36 -7.88
N ASP A 55 -14.17 -2.96 -8.52
CA ASP A 55 -14.18 -1.77 -9.37
C ASP A 55 -13.84 -0.47 -8.60
N GLY A 56 -14.26 -0.38 -7.33
CA GLY A 56 -13.88 0.72 -6.44
C GLY A 56 -12.37 0.78 -6.22
N ALA A 57 -11.75 -0.35 -5.86
CA ALA A 57 -10.30 -0.45 -5.70
C ALA A 57 -9.51 -0.12 -6.98
N ARG A 58 -10.02 -0.56 -8.15
CA ARG A 58 -9.41 -0.25 -9.46
C ARG A 58 -9.50 1.24 -9.80
N THR A 59 -10.57 1.89 -9.38
CA THR A 59 -10.81 3.33 -9.62
C THR A 59 -10.01 4.21 -8.66
N LEU A 60 -9.71 3.70 -7.46
CA LEU A 60 -8.88 4.39 -6.47
C LEU A 60 -7.43 4.56 -6.92
N VAL A 61 -6.88 3.55 -7.62
CA VAL A 61 -5.46 3.52 -8.04
C VAL A 61 -5.32 3.05 -9.50
N PRO A 62 -5.87 3.78 -10.48
CA PRO A 62 -6.01 3.28 -11.85
C PRO A 62 -4.67 3.02 -12.56
N ARG A 63 -3.63 3.83 -12.30
CA ARG A 63 -2.32 3.65 -12.92
C ARG A 63 -1.58 2.47 -12.29
N PHE A 64 -1.58 2.36 -10.97
CA PHE A 64 -1.01 1.21 -10.26
C PHE A 64 -1.76 -0.08 -10.59
N TRP A 65 -3.08 -0.04 -10.73
CA TRP A 65 -3.84 -1.17 -11.24
C TRP A 65 -3.36 -1.60 -12.63
N GLY A 66 -3.12 -0.64 -13.54
CA GLY A 66 -2.51 -0.91 -14.84
C GLY A 66 -1.11 -1.55 -14.73
N VAL A 67 -0.33 -1.21 -13.69
CA VAL A 67 0.93 -1.89 -13.38
C VAL A 67 0.68 -3.34 -12.98
N LEU A 68 -0.21 -3.60 -12.02
CA LEU A 68 -0.53 -4.94 -11.57
C LEU A 68 -1.00 -5.82 -12.74
N GLN A 69 -1.87 -5.32 -13.60
CA GLN A 69 -2.35 -6.08 -14.77
C GLN A 69 -1.24 -6.49 -15.74
N LYS A 70 -0.19 -5.68 -15.86
CA LYS A 70 0.86 -5.85 -16.87
C LYS A 70 2.11 -6.53 -16.33
N PHE A 71 2.40 -6.36 -15.05
CA PHE A 71 3.70 -6.66 -14.45
C PHE A 71 3.61 -7.52 -13.19
N LEU A 72 2.42 -7.90 -12.73
CA LEU A 72 2.29 -8.92 -11.68
C LEU A 72 2.69 -10.28 -12.25
N VAL A 73 3.80 -10.82 -11.75
CA VAL A 73 4.38 -12.08 -12.24
C VAL A 73 4.08 -13.28 -11.35
N ASP A 74 3.79 -13.03 -10.07
CA ASP A 74 3.34 -14.04 -9.12
C ASP A 74 2.49 -13.39 -8.03
N ALA A 75 1.65 -14.20 -7.39
CA ALA A 75 1.04 -13.89 -6.12
C ALA A 75 0.97 -15.16 -5.27
N TRP A 76 1.02 -15.06 -3.95
CA TRP A 76 0.94 -16.25 -3.10
C TRP A 76 0.48 -15.91 -1.69
N VAL A 77 -0.14 -16.88 -1.02
CA VAL A 77 -0.57 -16.72 0.37
C VAL A 77 0.58 -17.10 1.31
N GLY A 78 0.92 -16.18 2.18
CA GLY A 78 1.94 -16.35 3.21
C GLY A 78 1.39 -16.21 4.62
N GLN A 79 2.29 -16.28 5.59
CA GLN A 79 2.03 -16.02 7.00
C GLN A 79 2.97 -14.94 7.51
N ARG A 80 2.39 -13.98 8.24
CA ARG A 80 3.10 -12.93 9.00
C ARG A 80 2.43 -12.81 10.36
N ASP A 81 3.20 -12.94 11.44
CA ASP A 81 2.69 -12.86 12.81
C ASP A 81 1.44 -13.71 13.05
N ASP A 82 1.50 -14.98 12.63
CA ASP A 82 0.41 -15.98 12.71
C ASP A 82 -0.88 -15.60 11.96
N ARG A 83 -0.82 -14.62 11.07
CA ARG A 83 -1.93 -14.18 10.22
C ARG A 83 -1.64 -14.45 8.75
N PRO A 84 -2.64 -14.86 7.96
CA PRO A 84 -2.47 -15.02 6.53
C PRO A 84 -2.28 -13.65 5.87
N VAL A 85 -1.38 -13.58 4.90
CA VAL A 85 -1.17 -12.41 4.04
C VAL A 85 -1.14 -12.84 2.57
N LEU A 86 -1.51 -11.95 1.66
CA LEU A 86 -1.41 -12.17 0.23
C LEU A 86 -0.27 -11.33 -0.33
N VAL A 87 0.74 -12.00 -0.88
CA VAL A 87 1.93 -11.35 -1.44
C VAL A 87 1.75 -11.18 -2.94
N TYR A 88 2.09 -9.99 -3.44
CA TYR A 88 2.07 -9.62 -4.86
C TYR A 88 3.51 -9.35 -5.31
N VAL A 89 3.99 -10.08 -6.32
CA VAL A 89 5.34 -9.92 -6.87
C VAL A 89 5.26 -9.25 -8.24
N VAL A 90 5.78 -8.03 -8.32
CA VAL A 90 5.77 -7.21 -9.54
C VAL A 90 7.17 -7.17 -10.14
N GLU A 91 7.29 -7.54 -11.41
CA GLU A 91 8.50 -7.34 -12.22
C GLU A 91 8.27 -6.15 -13.15
N PHE A 92 8.64 -4.96 -12.69
CA PHE A 92 8.45 -3.74 -13.47
C PHE A 92 9.66 -3.47 -14.37
N VAL A 93 9.40 -3.20 -15.64
CA VAL A 93 10.44 -2.80 -16.60
C VAL A 93 10.12 -1.39 -17.07
N PHE A 94 10.91 -0.41 -16.60
CA PHE A 94 10.70 0.99 -16.92
C PHE A 94 10.94 1.21 -18.42
N ARG A 95 9.94 1.77 -19.11
CA ARG A 95 10.06 2.14 -20.53
C ARG A 95 10.02 3.66 -20.64
N PHE A 96 11.18 4.31 -20.71
CA PHE A 96 11.20 5.69 -21.22
C PHE A 96 10.81 5.66 -22.69
N ALA A 97 9.89 6.55 -23.06
CA ALA A 97 9.52 6.80 -24.46
C ALA A 97 10.52 7.72 -25.17
N ASP A 98 11.58 8.17 -24.48
CA ASP A 98 12.61 9.00 -25.08
C ASP A 98 13.59 8.16 -25.89
N VAL A 99 13.68 8.52 -27.18
CA VAL A 99 14.53 7.90 -28.19
C VAL A 99 15.99 8.07 -27.76
N GLY A 100 16.61 6.99 -27.25
CA GLY A 100 18.05 6.96 -26.96
C GLY A 100 18.45 6.36 -25.62
N TYR A 101 17.51 6.05 -24.72
CA TYR A 101 17.81 5.36 -23.45
C TYR A 101 17.69 3.84 -23.61
N GLU A 102 18.72 3.11 -23.20
CA GLU A 102 18.69 1.64 -23.15
C GLU A 102 17.73 1.15 -22.07
N GLN A 103 16.79 0.28 -22.47
CA GLN A 103 15.79 -0.36 -21.61
C GLN A 103 16.45 -1.34 -20.63
N THR A 104 17.03 -0.84 -19.54
CA THR A 104 17.82 -1.67 -18.63
C THR A 104 17.34 -1.68 -17.18
N GLN A 105 16.48 -0.75 -16.78
CA GLN A 105 16.02 -0.69 -15.39
C GLN A 105 14.82 -1.61 -15.17
N ARG A 106 15.13 -2.78 -14.60
CA ARG A 106 14.17 -3.76 -14.09
C ARG A 106 14.12 -3.64 -12.58
N THR A 107 12.92 -3.45 -12.04
CA THR A 107 12.65 -3.37 -10.60
C THR A 107 11.78 -4.56 -10.20
N VAL A 108 12.21 -5.33 -9.20
CA VAL A 108 11.35 -6.30 -8.51
C VAL A 108 10.80 -5.62 -7.27
N ALA A 109 9.48 -5.61 -7.14
CA ALA A 109 8.80 -4.99 -6.01
C ALA A 109 7.73 -5.93 -5.45
N VAL A 110 7.55 -5.86 -4.14
CA VAL A 110 6.60 -6.69 -3.39
C VAL A 110 5.63 -5.82 -2.63
N TRP A 111 4.34 -6.17 -2.72
CA TRP A 111 3.29 -5.70 -1.83
C TRP A 111 2.69 -6.86 -1.05
N VAL A 112 2.22 -6.57 0.15
CA VAL A 112 1.65 -7.52 1.09
C VAL A 112 0.28 -7.00 1.51
N GLY A 113 -0.75 -7.76 1.16
CA GLY A 113 -2.14 -7.51 1.49
C GLY A 113 -2.59 -8.32 2.70
N GLU A 114 -3.21 -7.70 3.70
CA GLU A 114 -3.92 -8.41 4.78
C GLU A 114 -5.38 -8.74 4.39
N PRO A 115 -6.03 -9.70 5.05
CA PRO A 115 -7.43 -10.03 4.76
C PRO A 115 -8.35 -8.81 4.90
N PRO A 116 -9.41 -8.70 4.09
CA PRO A 116 -10.35 -7.58 4.18
C PRO A 116 -10.90 -7.40 5.60
N THR A 117 -11.00 -6.14 6.03
CA THR A 117 -11.52 -5.77 7.35
C THR A 117 -12.94 -5.21 7.21
N ALA A 118 -13.94 -6.07 7.34
CA ALA A 118 -15.34 -5.73 7.06
C ALA A 118 -15.88 -4.48 7.81
N LYS A 119 -15.37 -4.21 9.01
CA LYS A 119 -15.77 -3.01 9.77
C LYS A 119 -14.93 -1.76 9.44
N ALA A 120 -13.66 -1.94 9.05
CA ALA A 120 -12.68 -0.87 8.80
C ALA A 120 -12.76 0.26 9.85
N VAL A 121 -12.50 -0.07 11.12
CA VAL A 121 -12.60 0.87 12.24
C VAL A 121 -11.22 1.44 12.54
N ALA A 122 -11.07 2.76 12.40
CA ALA A 122 -9.83 3.46 12.73
C ALA A 122 -9.73 3.79 14.22
N ARG A 123 -8.51 3.96 14.70
CA ARG A 123 -8.20 4.48 16.04
C ARG A 123 -8.76 5.90 16.26
N TYR A 124 -8.85 6.68 15.17
CA TYR A 124 -9.33 8.06 15.14
C TYR A 124 -10.57 8.18 14.24
N PRO A 125 -11.78 7.81 14.71
CA PRO A 125 -12.99 7.79 13.89
C PRO A 125 -13.36 9.14 13.27
N GLU A 126 -13.08 10.24 13.98
CA GLU A 126 -13.32 11.60 13.52
C GLU A 126 -12.44 11.98 12.34
N LEU A 127 -11.17 11.60 12.32
CA LEU A 127 -10.28 11.84 11.18
C LEU A 127 -10.60 10.89 10.03
N TRP A 128 -10.86 9.62 10.35
CA TRP A 128 -11.25 8.60 9.38
C TRP A 128 -12.57 8.92 8.65
N SER A 129 -13.43 9.75 9.23
CA SER A 129 -14.66 10.21 8.57
C SER A 129 -14.41 10.96 7.25
N ALA A 130 -13.19 11.44 7.02
CA ALA A 130 -12.77 12.09 5.77
C ALA A 130 -12.37 11.09 4.67
N ALA A 131 -12.30 9.79 4.96
CA ALA A 131 -11.90 8.77 3.99
C ALA A 131 -12.86 8.71 2.78
N PRO A 132 -12.35 8.72 1.54
CA PRO A 132 -13.16 8.49 0.34
C PRO A 132 -13.87 7.13 0.38
N ALA A 133 -15.04 7.04 -0.25
CA ALA A 133 -15.84 5.82 -0.24
C ALA A 133 -15.10 4.63 -0.88
N GLU A 134 -14.33 4.89 -1.93
CA GLU A 134 -13.51 3.93 -2.65
C GLU A 134 -12.38 3.37 -1.77
N LEU A 135 -11.81 4.20 -0.89
CA LEU A 135 -10.81 3.78 0.09
C LEU A 135 -11.45 2.86 1.13
N VAL A 136 -12.63 3.22 1.64
CA VAL A 136 -13.37 2.38 2.60
C VAL A 136 -13.78 1.04 1.95
N ASP A 137 -14.21 1.06 0.69
CA ASP A 137 -14.54 -0.16 -0.07
C ASP A 137 -13.32 -1.08 -0.23
N PHE A 138 -12.16 -0.50 -0.57
CA PHE A 138 -10.89 -1.25 -0.64
C PHE A 138 -10.63 -2.02 0.65
N TYR A 139 -10.71 -1.36 1.81
CA TYR A 139 -10.45 -1.99 3.10
C TYR A 139 -11.42 -3.12 3.44
N ARG A 140 -12.68 -2.97 3.04
CA ARG A 140 -13.74 -3.93 3.36
C ARG A 140 -13.78 -5.13 2.44
N THR A 141 -13.31 -4.98 1.20
CA THR A 141 -13.55 -5.97 0.13
C THR A 141 -12.28 -6.58 -0.44
N VAL A 142 -11.18 -5.82 -0.53
CA VAL A 142 -9.93 -6.27 -1.17
C VAL A 142 -8.89 -6.66 -0.12
N HIS A 143 -8.48 -5.70 0.73
CA HIS A 143 -7.43 -5.92 1.72
C HIS A 143 -7.58 -5.03 2.97
N GLY A 144 -7.37 -5.58 4.16
CA GLY A 144 -7.37 -4.82 5.42
C GLY A 144 -6.15 -3.90 5.60
N SER A 145 -5.09 -4.16 4.84
CA SER A 145 -3.92 -3.31 4.61
C SER A 145 -3.23 -3.78 3.34
N PHE A 146 -2.51 -2.92 2.64
CA PHE A 146 -1.79 -3.26 1.40
C PHE A 146 -0.56 -2.39 1.25
N THR A 147 0.58 -2.83 1.76
CA THR A 147 1.84 -2.05 1.83
C THR A 147 3.01 -2.86 1.33
N VAL A 148 4.18 -2.25 1.18
CA VAL A 148 5.43 -3.01 1.09
C VAL A 148 5.69 -3.74 2.42
N PRO A 149 6.66 -4.69 2.49
CA PRO A 149 6.82 -5.55 3.67
C PRO A 149 7.02 -4.84 5.03
N ASP A 150 7.40 -3.57 5.04
CA ASP A 150 7.55 -2.75 6.26
C ASP A 150 6.22 -2.39 6.96
N GLY A 151 5.08 -2.70 6.33
CA GLY A 151 3.75 -2.48 6.89
C GLY A 151 3.19 -1.07 6.74
N GLN A 152 3.95 -0.13 6.17
CA GLN A 152 3.58 1.29 6.18
C GLN A 152 3.86 2.05 4.88
N SER A 153 4.85 1.62 4.09
CA SER A 153 5.29 2.38 2.94
C SER A 153 4.59 1.98 1.64
N PHE A 154 4.47 2.94 0.73
CA PHE A 154 4.00 2.79 -0.64
C PHE A 154 2.71 1.96 -0.76
N GLY A 155 1.72 2.32 0.03
CA GLY A 155 0.47 1.56 0.10
C GLY A 155 -0.37 1.90 1.32
N LEU A 156 -1.44 1.16 1.51
CA LEU A 156 -2.49 1.43 2.46
C LEU A 156 -2.24 0.75 3.82
N MET A 157 -1.88 1.53 4.85
CA MET A 157 -1.71 1.01 6.22
C MET A 157 -2.98 0.32 6.73
N ALA A 158 -2.84 -0.58 7.71
CA ALA A 158 -4.01 -1.10 8.41
C ALA A 158 -4.78 0.06 9.08
N VAL A 159 -6.11 0.06 8.95
CA VAL A 159 -6.96 1.18 9.37
C VAL A 159 -6.83 1.50 10.87
N ASP A 160 -6.63 0.49 11.71
CA ASP A 160 -6.43 0.62 13.14
C ASP A 160 -4.99 1.02 13.54
N ALA A 161 -4.04 0.87 12.63
CA ALA A 161 -2.64 1.21 12.82
C ALA A 161 -2.27 2.60 12.28
N MET A 162 -3.18 3.30 11.60
CA MET A 162 -2.94 4.66 11.09
C MET A 162 -2.69 5.64 12.24
N PRO A 163 -1.51 6.25 12.34
CA PRO A 163 -1.23 7.27 13.34
C PRO A 163 -1.70 8.64 12.86
N THR A 164 -1.86 9.59 13.78
CA THR A 164 -1.85 11.00 13.37
C THR A 164 -0.44 11.39 12.88
N LEU A 165 -0.32 12.45 12.09
CA LEU A 165 1.01 12.92 11.70
C LEU A 165 1.82 13.35 12.93
N ALA A 166 1.19 13.99 13.91
CA ALA A 166 1.85 14.34 15.17
C ALA A 166 2.47 13.11 15.85
N GLU A 167 1.76 11.98 15.92
CA GLU A 167 2.31 10.71 16.43
C GLU A 167 3.45 10.17 15.56
N ALA A 168 3.40 10.38 14.24
CA ALA A 168 4.37 9.86 13.29
C ALA A 168 5.69 10.67 13.22
N VAL A 169 5.69 11.91 13.71
CA VAL A 169 6.88 12.81 13.65
C VAL A 169 7.48 13.12 15.01
N SER A 170 6.73 12.94 16.10
CA SER A 170 7.16 13.33 17.45
C SER A 170 8.21 12.42 18.07
N ASP A 171 8.41 11.18 17.60
CA ASP A 171 9.29 10.18 18.25
C ASP A 171 9.07 10.05 19.79
N GLY A 172 7.88 10.44 20.29
CA GLY A 172 7.53 10.47 21.71
C GLY A 172 7.74 11.80 22.44
N ASP A 173 8.26 12.83 21.79
CA ASP A 173 8.36 14.20 22.31
C ASP A 173 7.28 15.12 21.68
N PRO A 174 6.29 15.59 22.46
CA PRO A 174 5.26 16.51 21.97
C PRO A 174 5.82 17.84 21.45
N ASP A 175 7.00 18.26 21.91
CA ASP A 175 7.64 19.51 21.48
C ASP A 175 8.27 19.39 20.08
N ASP A 176 8.38 18.17 19.52
CA ASP A 176 8.90 17.90 18.18
C ASP A 176 7.82 17.93 17.09
N VAL A 177 6.56 18.25 17.44
CA VAL A 177 5.48 18.40 16.47
C VAL A 177 5.63 19.74 15.72
N PRO A 178 5.77 19.74 14.38
CA PRO A 178 5.88 20.97 13.62
C PRO A 178 4.64 21.87 13.79
N GLU A 179 4.88 23.15 14.09
CA GLU A 179 3.88 24.20 13.94
C GLU A 179 3.97 24.75 12.51
N TRP A 180 2.84 24.78 11.81
CA TRP A 180 2.76 25.22 10.43
C TRP A 180 2.06 26.56 10.31
N ASP A 181 2.50 27.36 9.35
CA ASP A 181 1.87 28.63 9.03
C ASP A 181 0.55 28.43 8.26
N GLU A 182 0.46 27.36 7.46
CA GLU A 182 -0.68 27.03 6.61
C GLU A 182 -1.05 25.53 6.68
N GLY A 183 -2.34 25.22 6.49
CA GLY A 183 -2.85 23.84 6.45
C GLY A 183 -3.46 23.33 7.78
N PRO A 184 -4.03 22.12 7.78
CA PRO A 184 -4.54 21.48 9.00
C PRO A 184 -3.40 21.22 9.98
N ALA A 185 -3.64 21.19 11.29
CA ALA A 185 -2.60 20.84 12.26
C ALA A 185 -2.13 19.36 12.14
N ALA A 186 -0.94 19.03 12.63
CA ALA A 186 -0.37 17.68 12.53
C ALA A 186 -1.21 16.59 13.24
N ASP A 187 -1.90 16.92 14.33
CA ASP A 187 -2.83 16.02 15.03
C ASP A 187 -4.20 15.89 14.33
N ARG A 188 -4.48 16.77 13.36
CA ARG A 188 -5.66 16.75 12.48
C ARG A 188 -5.43 16.01 11.16
N LEU A 189 -4.27 15.40 11.00
CA LEU A 189 -3.88 14.62 9.82
C LEU A 189 -3.72 13.16 10.19
N LEU A 190 -4.54 12.29 9.58
CA LEU A 190 -4.44 10.84 9.72
C LEU A 190 -3.58 10.28 8.59
N MET A 191 -2.41 9.74 8.91
CA MET A 191 -1.46 9.23 7.91
C MET A 191 -1.93 7.87 7.36
N VAL A 192 -2.17 7.82 6.05
CA VAL A 192 -2.61 6.60 5.35
C VAL A 192 -1.44 5.84 4.73
N THR A 193 -0.42 6.57 4.30
CA THR A 193 0.80 5.99 3.69
C THR A 193 2.00 6.91 3.83
N ARG A 194 3.19 6.35 3.60
CA ARG A 194 4.44 7.09 3.49
C ARG A 194 5.36 6.52 2.41
N THR A 195 6.39 7.25 2.06
CA THR A 195 7.54 6.75 1.29
C THR A 195 8.77 6.61 2.19
N TYR A 196 9.81 5.97 1.68
CA TYR A 196 11.13 5.96 2.34
C TYR A 196 11.78 7.35 2.41
N SER A 197 11.44 8.28 1.51
CA SER A 197 11.99 9.65 1.53
C SER A 197 11.40 10.52 2.64
N GLY A 198 10.28 10.10 3.24
CA GLY A 198 9.55 10.84 4.27
C GLY A 198 8.36 11.63 3.75
N LEU A 199 7.95 11.43 2.49
CA LEU A 199 6.68 11.95 1.98
C LEU A 199 5.54 11.12 2.56
N ARG A 200 4.51 11.78 3.08
CA ARG A 200 3.36 11.16 3.74
C ARG A 200 2.09 11.67 3.09
N LEU A 201 1.09 10.80 2.94
CA LEU A 201 -0.24 11.18 2.49
C LEU A 201 -1.23 10.98 3.64
N CYS A 202 -1.96 12.06 3.93
CA CYS A 202 -2.84 12.13 5.08
C CYS A 202 -4.28 12.48 4.67
N LEU A 203 -5.23 12.02 5.48
CA LEU A 203 -6.63 12.45 5.46
C LEU A 203 -6.84 13.52 6.54
N SER A 204 -7.75 14.46 6.29
CA SER A 204 -8.19 15.42 7.31
C SER A 204 -9.65 15.81 7.09
N PRO A 205 -10.45 16.00 8.16
CA PRO A 205 -11.78 16.60 8.04
C PRO A 205 -11.72 18.11 7.73
N ASP A 206 -10.54 18.73 7.84
CA ASP A 206 -10.34 20.16 7.63
C ASP A 206 -10.13 20.53 6.16
N VAL A 207 -10.13 19.54 5.25
CA VAL A 207 -10.01 19.73 3.81
C VAL A 207 -11.28 19.26 3.09
N PRO A 208 -11.53 19.71 1.84
CA PRO A 208 -12.71 19.26 1.10
C PRO A 208 -12.78 17.73 0.96
N PRO A 209 -13.99 17.13 0.97
CA PRO A 209 -14.15 15.69 0.79
C PRO A 209 -13.48 15.18 -0.49
N GLY A 210 -12.83 14.02 -0.41
CA GLY A 210 -12.08 13.44 -1.54
C GLY A 210 -10.64 13.96 -1.68
N MET A 211 -10.25 14.98 -0.90
CA MET A 211 -8.89 15.52 -0.93
C MET A 211 -7.98 14.85 0.11
N GLY A 212 -6.72 14.72 -0.25
CA GLY A 212 -5.61 14.35 0.62
C GLY A 212 -4.63 15.50 0.79
N VAL A 213 -3.84 15.41 1.85
CA VAL A 213 -2.77 16.37 2.15
C VAL A 213 -1.45 15.61 2.15
N GLN A 214 -0.49 16.11 1.37
CA GLN A 214 0.87 15.57 1.39
C GLN A 214 1.74 16.40 2.33
N VAL A 215 2.59 15.71 3.08
CA VAL A 215 3.58 16.35 3.95
C VAL A 215 4.92 15.68 3.75
N TYR A 216 5.92 16.47 3.36
CA TYR A 216 7.28 15.99 3.22
C TYR A 216 8.08 16.29 4.49
N ARG A 217 8.47 15.23 5.20
CA ARG A 217 9.29 15.34 6.44
C ARG A 217 8.66 16.28 7.47
N TYR A 218 9.22 17.47 7.63
CA TYR A 218 8.83 18.51 8.59
C TYR A 218 8.43 19.82 7.89
N ASP A 219 8.35 19.80 6.55
CA ASP A 219 7.95 20.96 5.77
C ASP A 219 6.45 21.24 5.98
N ASP A 220 6.02 22.45 5.61
CA ASP A 220 4.60 22.80 5.61
C ASP A 220 3.81 21.84 4.69
N PRO A 221 2.53 21.57 5.01
CA PRO A 221 1.69 20.73 4.18
C PRO A 221 1.51 21.31 2.78
N ASP A 222 1.59 20.44 1.77
CA ASP A 222 1.22 20.82 0.43
C ASP A 222 -0.28 21.19 0.37
N PRO A 223 -0.68 22.08 -0.56
CA PRO A 223 -2.09 22.34 -0.80
C PRO A 223 -2.88 21.05 -1.05
N PRO A 224 -4.12 20.92 -0.52
CA PRO A 224 -4.92 19.72 -0.70
C PRO A 224 -5.13 19.39 -2.18
N GLY A 225 -5.01 18.11 -2.53
CA GLY A 225 -5.22 17.60 -3.88
C GLY A 225 -6.02 16.31 -3.87
N GLU A 226 -6.45 15.84 -5.04
CA GLU A 226 -7.30 14.63 -5.15
C GLU A 226 -6.59 13.42 -4.51
N PHE A 227 -7.21 12.84 -3.49
CA PHE A 227 -6.59 11.78 -2.68
C PHE A 227 -6.22 10.56 -3.54
N ALA A 228 -7.10 10.15 -4.45
CA ALA A 228 -6.89 9.00 -5.31
C ALA A 228 -5.68 9.20 -6.23
N GLU A 229 -5.54 10.39 -6.84
CA GLU A 229 -4.40 10.70 -7.70
C GLU A 229 -3.08 10.70 -6.92
N GLN A 230 -3.09 11.31 -5.73
CA GLN A 230 -1.93 11.34 -4.84
C GLN A 230 -1.52 9.93 -4.39
N LEU A 231 -2.47 9.09 -3.98
CA LEU A 231 -2.20 7.70 -3.58
C LEU A 231 -1.64 6.87 -4.75
N ASP A 232 -2.26 6.98 -5.93
CA ASP A 232 -1.84 6.26 -7.13
C ASP A 232 -0.41 6.66 -7.54
N ALA A 233 -0.08 7.95 -7.47
CA ALA A 233 1.27 8.44 -7.71
C ALA A 233 2.28 7.86 -6.70
N LEU A 234 1.96 7.87 -5.39
CA LEU A 234 2.84 7.35 -4.35
C LEU A 234 3.12 5.85 -4.51
N LEU A 235 2.12 5.05 -4.88
CA LEU A 235 2.30 3.62 -5.18
C LEU A 235 3.32 3.39 -6.30
N LEU A 236 3.30 4.24 -7.33
CA LEU A 236 4.23 4.14 -8.46
C LEU A 236 5.67 4.53 -8.09
N VAL A 237 5.87 5.46 -7.15
CA VAL A 237 7.22 5.85 -6.70
C VAL A 237 8.02 4.63 -6.22
N ARG A 238 7.35 3.61 -5.65
CA ARG A 238 8.01 2.36 -5.23
C ARG A 238 8.81 1.68 -6.35
N LEU A 239 8.35 1.81 -7.58
CA LEU A 239 8.96 1.17 -8.75
C LEU A 239 10.20 1.92 -9.25
N GLU A 240 10.38 3.15 -8.78
CA GLU A 240 11.46 4.07 -9.15
C GLU A 240 12.58 4.11 -8.10
N VAL A 241 12.35 3.53 -6.91
CA VAL A 241 13.29 3.56 -5.78
C VAL A 241 13.70 2.16 -5.34
N GLU A 242 14.94 2.02 -4.86
CA GLU A 242 15.52 0.76 -4.34
C GLU A 242 15.15 0.45 -2.88
#